data_AF-A0A6L9LEY6-F1
#
_entry.id   AF-A0A6L9LEY6-F1
#
_cell.length_a   1.000
_cell.length_b   1.000
_cell.length_c   1.000
_cell.angle_alpha   90.00
_cell.angle_beta   90.00
_cell.angle_gamma   90.00
#
_symmetry.space_group_name_H-M   'P 1'
#
loop_
_entity.id
_entity.type
_entity.pdbx_description
1 polymer ?
#
loop_
_entity_poly.entity_id
_entity_poly.type
_entity_poly.pdbx_seq_one_letter_code
_entity_poly.pdbx_strand_id
1 'polypeptide(L)'
;MININNPTSTELAQIAIVQQRRLADLQQLPHWSNSQFEEVLFCLQRWDDDRSEWIQEVESLIKLAFDVRVPDVYADKLREIIQHWRDSGQLKTSKQAV
;
A
#
# COMPACT_ATOMS: atom_id res chain seq x y z
N MET A 1 -17.88 -6.75 14.77
CA MET A 1 -17.17 -7.34 13.61
C MET A 1 -17.05 -6.21 12.60
N ILE A 2 -15.83 -5.81 12.22
CA ILE A 2 -15.62 -4.69 11.30
C ILE A 2 -16.00 -5.14 9.88
N ASN A 3 -16.90 -4.41 9.22
CA ASN A 3 -17.24 -4.69 7.82
C ASN A 3 -16.20 -4.05 6.89
N ILE A 4 -15.33 -4.87 6.30
CA ILE A 4 -14.28 -4.39 5.39
C ILE A 4 -14.76 -4.10 3.96
N ASN A 5 -15.96 -4.56 3.59
CA ASN A 5 -16.49 -4.40 2.23
C ASN A 5 -17.31 -3.12 2.06
N ASN A 6 -17.77 -2.53 3.17
CA ASN A 6 -18.47 -1.25 3.19
C ASN A 6 -18.35 -0.65 4.61
N PRO A 7 -17.14 -0.22 5.00
CA PRO A 7 -16.89 0.28 6.34
C PRO A 7 -17.57 1.63 6.57
N THR A 8 -18.19 1.79 7.74
CA THR A 8 -18.63 3.09 8.23
C THR A 8 -17.43 4.00 8.54
N SER A 9 -17.65 5.31 8.65
CA SER A 9 -16.58 6.26 9.03
C SER A 9 -15.91 5.92 10.37
N THR A 10 -16.67 5.37 11.33
CA THR A 10 -16.12 4.89 12.60
C THR A 10 -15.25 3.66 12.42
N GLU A 11 -15.65 2.71 11.58
CA GLU A 11 -14.85 1.53 11.25
C GLU A 11 -13.58 1.91 10.49
N LEU A 12 -13.66 2.85 9.55
CA LEU A 12 -12.49 3.39 8.84
C LEU A 12 -11.48 4.00 9.81
N ALA A 13 -11.94 4.81 10.78
CA ALA A 13 -11.05 5.37 11.80
C ALA A 13 -10.39 4.28 12.66
N GLN A 14 -11.12 3.22 13.01
CA GLN A 14 -10.56 2.09 13.76
C GLN A 14 -9.53 1.31 12.93
N ILE A 15 -9.83 1.03 11.66
CA ILE A 15 -8.91 0.36 10.73
C ILE A 15 -7.63 1.19 10.59
N ALA A 16 -7.74 2.50 10.36
CA ALA A 16 -6.60 3.38 10.23
C ALA A 16 -5.68 3.37 11.47
N ILE A 17 -6.26 3.37 12.68
CA ILE A 17 -5.48 3.27 13.93
C ILE A 17 -4.72 1.93 14.00
N VAL A 18 -5.37 0.82 13.62
CA VAL A 18 -4.74 -0.51 13.63
C VAL A 18 -3.64 -0.59 12.59
N GLN A 19 -3.91 -0.14 11.36
CA GLN A 19 -2.93 -0.09 10.27
C GLN A 19 -1.71 0.75 10.66
N GLN A 20 -1.92 1.94 11.24
CA GLN A 20 -0.82 2.83 11.65
C GLN A 20 0.07 2.19 12.72
N ARG A 21 -0.53 1.59 13.75
CA ARG A 21 0.22 0.92 14.82
C ARG A 21 1.02 -0.26 14.26
N ARG A 22 0.37 -1.10 13.46
CA ARG A 22 1.03 -2.28 12.89
C ARG A 22 2.14 -1.91 11.91
N LEU A 23 1.92 -0.88 11.10
CA LEU A 23 2.95 -0.37 10.20
C LEU A 23 4.15 0.17 10.97
N ALA A 24 3.94 0.88 12.08
CA ALA A 24 5.02 1.37 12.92
C ALA A 24 5.86 0.22 13.49
N ASP A 25 5.22 -0.87 13.95
CA ASP A 25 5.92 -2.07 14.42
C ASP A 25 6.74 -2.74 13.30
N LEU A 26 6.14 -2.92 12.13
CA LEU A 26 6.79 -3.54 10.96
C LEU A 26 7.97 -2.71 10.46
N GLN A 27 7.89 -1.38 10.53
CA GLN A 27 8.96 -0.48 10.11
C GLN A 27 10.23 -0.57 10.97
N GLN A 28 10.14 -1.10 12.20
CA GLN A 28 11.31 -1.33 13.06
C GLN A 28 12.11 -2.58 12.66
N LEU A 29 11.53 -3.46 11.83
CA LEU A 29 12.20 -4.68 11.41
C LEU A 29 13.23 -4.40 10.31
N PRO A 30 14.43 -5.01 10.39
CA PRO A 30 15.47 -4.82 9.39
C PRO A 30 15.13 -5.49 8.04
N HIS A 31 14.32 -6.54 8.06
CA HIS A 31 13.81 -7.25 6.88
C HIS A 31 12.40 -7.78 7.16
N TRP A 32 11.59 -7.88 6.11
CA TRP A 32 10.26 -8.48 6.16
C TRP A 32 10.27 -9.87 5.54
N SER A 33 9.56 -10.79 6.17
CA SER A 33 9.09 -12.02 5.52
C SER A 33 7.94 -11.71 4.55
N ASN A 34 7.57 -12.69 3.72
CA ASN A 34 6.46 -12.56 2.78
C ASN A 34 5.14 -12.16 3.47
N SER A 35 4.81 -12.81 4.60
CA SER A 35 3.60 -12.48 5.36
C SER A 35 3.65 -11.07 5.96
N GLN A 36 4.81 -10.66 6.48
CA GLN A 36 5.00 -9.30 6.99
C GLN A 36 4.88 -8.25 5.87
N PHE A 37 5.37 -8.55 4.68
CA PHE A 37 5.22 -7.66 3.53
C PHE A 37 3.75 -7.56 3.08
N GLU A 38 3.00 -8.65 3.07
CA GLU A 38 1.55 -8.63 2.82
C GLU A 38 0.79 -7.79 3.85
N GLU A 39 1.20 -7.85 5.12
CA GLU A 39 0.66 -6.97 6.16
C GLU A 39 1.03 -5.50 5.92
N VAL A 40 2.25 -5.18 5.46
CA VAL A 40 2.63 -3.82 5.05
C VAL A 40 1.73 -3.33 3.92
N LEU A 41 1.50 -4.16 2.90
CA LEU A 41 0.60 -3.82 1.79
C LEU A 41 -0.81 -3.52 2.27
N PHE A 42 -1.36 -4.34 3.18
CA PHE A 42 -2.66 -4.08 3.81
C PHE A 42 -2.66 -2.78 4.61
N CYS A 43 -1.60 -2.49 5.38
CA CYS A 43 -1.51 -1.29 6.19
C CYS A 43 -1.38 0.00 5.36
N LEU A 44 -0.95 -0.10 4.11
CA LEU A 44 -0.82 1.04 3.18
C LEU A 44 -2.06 1.23 2.30
N GLN A 45 -3.07 0.35 2.42
CA GLN A 45 -4.34 0.53 1.72
C GLN A 45 -5.17 1.63 2.39
N ARG A 46 -5.81 2.45 1.56
CA ARG A 46 -6.83 3.41 1.98
C ARG A 46 -8.15 3.08 1.31
N TRP A 47 -9.24 3.36 2.00
CA TRP A 47 -10.58 3.26 1.41
C TRP A 47 -10.83 4.44 0.48
N ASP A 48 -11.36 4.17 -0.71
CA ASP A 48 -11.83 5.16 -1.67
C ASP A 48 -13.36 5.17 -1.65
N ASP A 49 -13.96 6.25 -1.16
CA ASP A 49 -15.41 6.36 -1.01
C ASP A 49 -16.14 6.39 -2.38
N ASP A 50 -15.52 6.99 -3.40
CA ASP A 50 -16.12 7.12 -4.73
C ASP A 50 -16.24 5.76 -5.43
N ARG A 51 -15.28 4.87 -5.17
CA ARG A 51 -15.21 3.53 -5.76
C ARG A 51 -15.68 2.43 -4.84
N SER A 52 -15.88 2.74 -3.56
CA SER A 52 -16.20 1.76 -2.51
C SER A 52 -15.22 0.59 -2.50
N GLU A 53 -13.93 0.88 -2.59
CA GLU A 53 -12.87 -0.13 -2.65
C GLU A 53 -11.62 0.29 -1.86
N TRP A 54 -10.82 -0.70 -1.45
CA TRP A 54 -9.50 -0.46 -0.87
C TRP A 54 -8.48 -0.28 -1.99
N ILE A 55 -7.82 0.88 -2.01
CA ILE A 55 -6.82 1.23 -3.02
C ILE A 55 -5.44 1.35 -2.38
N GLN A 56 -4.41 1.05 -3.18
CA GLN A 56 -3.02 1.35 -2.86
C GLN A 56 -2.56 2.57 -3.61
N GLU A 57 -1.89 3.48 -2.91
CA GLU A 57 -1.27 4.63 -3.54
C GLU A 57 -0.04 4.19 -4.34
N VAL A 58 0.04 4.64 -5.59
CA VAL A 58 1.16 4.37 -6.50
C VAL A 58 2.49 4.80 -5.89
N GLU A 59 2.53 5.94 -5.19
CA GLU A 59 3.74 6.42 -4.53
C GLU A 59 4.24 5.45 -3.45
N SER A 60 3.34 4.85 -2.68
CA SER A 60 3.67 3.84 -1.67
C SER A 60 4.27 2.59 -2.31
N LEU A 61 3.68 2.12 -3.42
CA LEU A 61 4.20 0.97 -4.16
C LEU A 61 5.59 1.25 -4.76
N ILE A 62 5.84 2.47 -5.24
CA ILE A 62 7.16 2.89 -5.71
C ILE A 62 8.18 2.87 -4.58
N LYS A 63 7.84 3.42 -3.41
CA LYS A 63 8.74 3.38 -2.25
C LYS A 63 9.09 1.95 -1.86
N LEU A 64 8.11 1.05 -1.84
CA LEU A 64 8.31 -0.37 -1.52
C LEU A 64 9.23 -1.08 -2.53
N ALA A 65 9.14 -0.76 -3.83
CA ALA A 65 9.97 -1.39 -4.86
C ALA A 65 11.49 -1.18 -4.66
N PHE A 66 11.86 -0.16 -3.88
CA PHE A 66 13.24 0.20 -3.58
C PHE A 66 13.57 0.11 -2.08
N ASP A 67 12.65 -0.40 -1.26
CA ASP A 67 12.87 -0.58 0.17
C ASP A 67 13.68 -1.86 0.42
N VAL A 68 14.79 -1.74 1.13
CA VAL A 68 15.71 -2.85 1.44
C VAL A 68 15.08 -3.92 2.35
N ARG A 69 13.96 -3.61 3.01
CA ARG A 69 13.24 -4.54 3.88
C ARG A 69 12.33 -5.48 3.09
N VAL A 70 11.98 -5.13 1.85
CA VAL A 70 11.04 -5.89 1.01
C VAL A 70 11.71 -7.16 0.49
N PRO A 71 11.05 -8.34 0.56
CA PRO A 71 11.61 -9.56 0.00
C PRO A 71 11.84 -9.42 -1.52
N ASP A 72 12.98 -9.92 -2.02
CA ASP A 72 13.41 -9.76 -3.42
C ASP A 72 12.33 -10.14 -4.44
N VAL A 73 11.62 -11.26 -4.20
CA VAL A 73 10.54 -11.75 -5.06
C VAL A 73 9.43 -10.71 -5.26
N TYR A 74 9.14 -9.89 -4.25
CA TYR A 74 8.15 -8.82 -4.36
C TYR A 74 8.76 -7.53 -4.88
N ALA A 75 10.01 -7.22 -4.49
CA ALA A 75 10.71 -6.03 -4.99
C ALA A 75 10.81 -6.06 -6.53
N ASP A 76 11.16 -7.22 -7.10
CA ASP A 76 11.27 -7.37 -8.55
C ASP A 76 9.91 -7.25 -9.24
N LYS A 77 8.86 -7.88 -8.70
CA LYS A 77 7.49 -7.72 -9.21
C LYS A 77 7.02 -6.27 -9.19
N LEU A 78 7.28 -5.55 -8.10
CA LEU A 78 6.92 -4.15 -7.99
C LEU A 78 7.68 -3.30 -9.03
N ARG A 79 8.96 -3.57 -9.26
CA ARG A 79 9.77 -2.88 -10.28
C ARG A 79 9.23 -3.15 -11.68
N GLU A 80 8.84 -4.39 -11.99
CA GLU A 80 8.20 -4.75 -13.26
C GLU A 80 6.89 -3.97 -13.48
N ILE A 81 6.03 -3.92 -12.46
CA ILE A 81 4.77 -3.16 -12.51
C ILE A 81 5.04 -1.67 -12.74
N ILE A 82 5.99 -1.08 -12.02
CA ILE A 82 6.37 0.32 -12.16
C ILE A 82 6.92 0.61 -13.56
N GLN A 83 7.74 -0.30 -14.10
CA GLN A 83 8.27 -0.16 -15.44
C GLN A 83 7.15 -0.22 -16.49
N HIS A 84 6.20 -1.14 -16.34
CA HIS A 84 5.02 -1.20 -17.20
C HIS A 84 4.15 0.07 -17.14
N TRP A 85 3.95 0.65 -15.95
CA TRP A 85 3.25 1.93 -15.79
C TRP A 85 4.00 3.11 -16.41
N ARG A 86 5.33 3.05 -16.45
CA ARG A 86 6.17 4.07 -17.09
C ARG A 86 6.01 3.99 -18.60
N ASP A 87 6.09 2.79 -19.16
CA ASP A 87 6.03 2.53 -20.60
C ASP A 87 4.62 2.79 -21.18
N SER A 88 3.58 2.52 -20.39
CA SER A 88 2.19 2.85 -20.74
C SER A 88 1.81 4.32 -20.51
N GLY A 89 2.71 5.14 -19.94
CA GLY A 89 2.46 6.56 -19.67
C GLY A 89 1.58 6.86 -18.46
N GLN A 90 1.15 5.85 -17.71
CA GLN A 90 0.29 5.99 -16.53
C GLN A 90 0.96 6.74 -15.38
N LEU A 91 2.30 6.63 -15.26
CA LEU A 91 3.11 7.31 -14.24
C LEU A 91 3.24 8.84 -14.43
N LYS A 92 2.88 9.40 -15.59
CA LYS A 92 2.99 10.85 -15.87
C LYS A 92 1.82 11.68 -15.35
N THR A 93 0.74 11.05 -14.88
CA THR A 93 -0.51 11.72 -14.51
C THR A 93 -0.61 12.14 -13.03
N SER A 94 0.30 11.68 -12.16
CA SER A 94 0.24 12.00 -10.72
C SER A 94 0.78 13.39 -10.35
N LYS A 95 1.17 14.22 -11.34
CA LYS A 95 1.52 15.64 -11.16
C LYS A 95 0.53 16.54 -11.90
N GLN A 96 -0.76 16.43 -11.62
CA GLN A 96 -1.73 17.52 -11.86
C GLN A 96 -3.09 17.17 -11.27
N ALA A 97 -3.29 17.51 -9.99
CA ALA A 97 -4.60 17.79 -9.43
C ALA A 97 -4.41 18.76 -8.25
N VAL A 98 -4.51 20.04 -8.61
CA VAL A 98 -4.78 21.25 -7.78
C VAL A 98 -3.83 21.54 -6.61
#